data_AF-A0A7R9I7S2-F1
#
_entry.id   AF-A0A7R9I7S2-F1
#
_cell.length_a   1.000
_cell.length_b   1.000
_cell.length_c   1.000
_cell.angle_alpha   90.00
_cell.angle_beta   90.00
_cell.angle_gamma   90.00
#
_symmetry.space_group_name_H-M   'P 1'
#
loop_
_entity.id
_entity.type
_entity.pdbx_description
1 polymer ?
#
loop_
_entity_poly.entity_id
_entity_poly.type
_entity_poly.pdbx_seq_one_letter_code
_entity_poly.pdbx_strand_id
1 'polypeptide(L)'
;YRVSADVDEVNTLKSRLDHWELPADTTDAHAPASLLKLWYRELYEPLIPDELYNDCVTHHAEPERTITIVNNLPELNKLVLCYLVRFLQIFARSEVVQVTKMDASNLAMVIAPNCLRCTSQDPRIIFENARKEMAFMRTLIQSLDTSFMEGIY
;
A
#
# COMPACT_ATOMS: atom_id res chain seq x y z
N TYR A 1 -10.49 4.48 -0.18
CA TYR A 1 -9.12 4.71 -0.69
C TYR A 1 -9.01 5.83 -1.72
N ARG A 2 -9.87 5.88 -2.75
CA ARG A 2 -9.89 6.98 -3.74
C ARG A 2 -10.36 8.31 -3.15
N VAL A 3 -11.42 8.28 -2.35
CA VAL A 3 -11.88 9.44 -1.59
C VAL A 3 -10.98 9.60 -0.36
N SER A 4 -10.53 10.82 -0.11
CA SER A 4 -9.84 11.21 1.12
C SER A 4 -10.86 11.75 2.11
N ALA A 5 -10.78 11.30 3.35
CA ALA A 5 -11.49 11.93 4.47
C ALA A 5 -10.93 13.32 4.80
N ASP A 6 -11.67 14.02 5.66
CA ASP A 6 -11.27 15.29 6.23
C ASP A 6 -9.95 15.16 7.02
N VAL A 7 -9.08 16.16 6.90
CA VAL A 7 -7.74 16.12 7.50
C VAL A 7 -7.80 16.18 9.02
N ASP A 8 -8.73 16.97 9.57
CA ASP A 8 -8.90 17.10 11.03
C ASP A 8 -9.46 15.82 11.62
N GLU A 9 -10.36 15.15 10.90
CA GLU A 9 -10.88 13.83 11.28
C GLU A 9 -9.75 12.78 11.32
N VAL A 10 -8.91 12.72 10.29
CA VAL A 10 -7.76 11.79 10.23
C VAL A 10 -6.75 12.08 11.35
N ASN A 11 -6.46 13.34 11.63
CA ASN A 11 -5.54 13.73 12.70
C ASN A 11 -6.11 13.40 14.09
N THR A 12 -7.41 13.59 14.29
CA THR A 12 -8.10 13.20 15.52
C THR A 12 -8.04 11.68 15.72
N LEU A 13 -8.29 10.92 14.65
CA LEU A 13 -8.23 9.46 14.67
C LEU A 13 -6.82 8.94 14.97
N LYS A 14 -5.80 9.56 14.36
CA LYS A 14 -4.38 9.29 14.62
C LYS A 14 -4.05 9.52 16.09
N SER A 15 -4.38 10.71 16.62
CA SER A 15 -4.10 11.07 18.01
C SER A 15 -4.72 10.06 18.98
N ARG A 16 -5.97 9.65 18.77
CA ARG A 16 -6.64 8.62 19.60
C ARG A 16 -5.88 7.29 19.57
N LEU A 17 -5.52 6.81 18.38
CA LEU A 17 -4.78 5.55 18.24
C LEU A 17 -3.37 5.59 18.82
N ASP A 18 -2.68 6.74 18.75
CA ASP A 18 -1.38 6.96 19.40
C ASP A 18 -1.48 6.84 20.94
N HIS A 19 -2.67 7.08 21.50
CA HIS A 19 -2.99 6.89 22.92
C HIS A 19 -3.70 5.55 23.21
N TRP A 20 -3.70 4.61 22.26
CA TRP A 20 -4.35 3.29 22.37
C TRP A 20 -5.88 3.34 22.51
N GLU A 21 -6.51 4.44 22.10
CA GLU A 21 -7.96 4.60 22.10
C GLU A 21 -8.53 4.14 20.77
N LEU A 22 -9.13 2.95 20.75
CA LEU A 22 -9.78 2.44 19.56
C LEU A 22 -11.02 3.27 19.20
N PRO A 23 -11.15 3.72 17.94
CA PRO A 23 -12.33 4.45 17.50
C PRO A 23 -13.53 3.50 17.36
N ALA A 24 -14.44 3.54 18.33
CA ALA A 24 -15.66 2.74 18.34
C ALA A 24 -16.82 3.36 17.55
N ASP A 25 -16.66 4.62 17.13
CA ASP A 25 -17.70 5.53 16.66
C ASP A 25 -17.54 5.93 15.18
N THR A 26 -16.56 5.37 14.47
CA THR A 26 -16.32 5.71 13.07
C THR A 26 -17.41 5.13 12.15
N THR A 27 -18.21 6.01 11.57
CA THR A 27 -19.27 5.65 10.62
C THR A 27 -18.82 5.72 9.16
N ASP A 28 -17.80 6.54 8.85
CA ASP A 28 -17.22 6.68 7.51
C ASP A 28 -15.93 5.86 7.37
N ALA A 29 -15.89 4.97 6.37
CA ALA A 29 -14.71 4.18 6.03
C ALA A 29 -13.58 5.02 5.39
N HIS A 30 -13.83 6.26 4.98
CA HIS A 30 -12.81 7.12 4.39
C HIS A 30 -11.75 7.57 5.40
N ALA A 31 -12.13 7.85 6.65
CA ALA A 31 -11.21 8.26 7.71
C ALA A 31 -10.15 7.17 8.03
N PRO A 32 -10.53 5.92 8.36
CA PRO A 32 -9.56 4.85 8.62
C PRO A 32 -8.77 4.49 7.37
N ALA A 33 -9.36 4.56 6.17
CA ALA A 33 -8.62 4.34 4.92
C ALA A 33 -7.57 5.44 4.65
N SER A 34 -7.87 6.70 4.96
CA SER A 34 -6.91 7.80 4.90
C SER A 34 -5.82 7.66 5.95
N LEU A 35 -6.18 7.27 7.18
CA LEU A 35 -5.22 7.04 8.25
C LEU A 35 -4.26 5.88 7.93
N LEU A 36 -4.75 4.78 7.38
CA LEU A 36 -3.89 3.66 6.97
C LEU A 36 -2.85 4.12 5.92
N LYS A 37 -3.27 4.89 4.91
CA LYS A 37 -2.33 5.46 3.92
C LYS A 37 -1.30 6.39 4.59
N LEU A 38 -1.76 7.22 5.53
CA LEU A 38 -0.90 8.14 6.28
C LEU A 38 0.15 7.38 7.10
N TRP A 39 -0.25 6.31 7.78
CA TRP A 39 0.65 5.48 8.59
C TRP A 39 1.82 4.94 7.76
N TYR A 40 1.55 4.34 6.60
CA TYR A 40 2.61 3.87 5.70
C TYR A 40 3.55 5.00 5.24
N ARG A 41 2.97 6.17 4.93
CA ARG A 41 3.74 7.32 4.43
C ARG A 41 4.66 7.93 5.50
N GLU A 42 4.24 7.90 6.75
CA GLU A 42 4.96 8.49 7.89
C GLU A 42 5.94 7.54 8.59
N LEU A 43 6.05 6.29 8.12
CA LEU A 43 7.12 5.40 8.58
C LEU A 43 8.49 6.08 8.37
N TYR A 44 9.36 5.93 9.38
CA TYR A 44 10.71 6.49 9.35
C TYR A 44 11.46 6.05 8.07
N GLU A 45 11.45 4.74 7.82
CA GLU A 45 11.82 4.14 6.55
C GLU A 45 10.56 3.70 5.79
N PRO A 46 10.49 3.87 4.45
CA PRO A 46 9.38 3.36 3.67
C PRO A 46 9.23 1.84 3.84
N LEU A 47 8.00 1.35 3.65
CA LEU A 47 7.71 -0.09 3.81
C LEU A 47 8.62 -0.96 2.94
N ILE A 48 8.90 -0.51 1.71
CA ILE A 48 9.97 -1.05 0.86
C ILE A 48 11.24 -0.23 1.15
N PRO A 49 12.28 -0.82 1.75
CA PRO A 49 13.54 -0.13 2.02
C PRO A 49 14.20 0.41 0.74
N ASP A 50 14.93 1.51 0.88
CA ASP A 50 15.55 2.23 -0.24
C ASP A 50 16.54 1.32 -1.02
N GLU A 51 17.16 0.35 -0.35
CA GLU A 51 18.08 -0.62 -0.97
C GLU A 51 17.40 -1.52 -2.01
N LEU A 52 16.11 -1.80 -1.83
CA LEU A 52 15.32 -2.66 -2.73
C LEU A 52 14.49 -1.86 -3.74
N TYR A 53 14.43 -0.54 -3.59
CA TYR A 53 13.61 0.33 -4.43
C TYR A 53 13.95 0.21 -5.93
N ASN A 54 15.26 0.22 -6.27
CA ASN A 54 15.70 0.15 -7.65
C ASN A 54 15.30 -1.18 -8.32
N ASP A 55 15.35 -2.28 -7.58
CA ASP A 55 14.91 -3.59 -8.06
C ASP A 55 13.40 -3.60 -8.30
N CYS A 56 12.63 -2.95 -7.42
CA CYS A 56 11.17 -2.83 -7.58
C CYS A 56 10.81 -2.09 -8.86
N VAL A 57 11.43 -0.94 -9.15
CA VAL A 57 11.14 -0.18 -10.37
C VAL A 57 11.70 -0.86 -11.63
N THR A 58 12.81 -1.60 -11.52
CA THR A 58 13.39 -2.33 -12.66
C THR A 58 12.52 -3.51 -13.06
N HIS A 59 12.08 -4.31 -12.09
CA HIS A 59 11.35 -5.56 -12.31
C HIS A 59 9.83 -5.45 -12.06
N HIS A 60 9.28 -4.23 -12.12
CA HIS A 60 7.90 -3.88 -11.78
C HIS A 60 6.81 -4.70 -12.48
N ALA A 61 7.09 -5.24 -13.66
CA ALA A 61 6.15 -6.02 -14.47
C ALA A 61 6.53 -7.51 -14.59
N GLU A 62 7.51 -7.97 -13.80
CA GLU A 62 8.01 -9.35 -13.78
C GLU A 62 7.56 -10.05 -12.49
N PRO A 63 6.49 -10.85 -12.50
CA PRO A 63 5.92 -11.46 -11.28
C PRO A 63 6.94 -12.25 -10.46
N GLU A 64 7.72 -13.12 -11.11
CA GLU A 64 8.69 -13.98 -10.42
C GLU A 64 9.79 -13.17 -9.72
N ARG A 65 10.29 -12.11 -10.38
CA ARG A 65 11.28 -11.19 -9.82
C ARG A 65 10.68 -10.34 -8.70
N THR A 66 9.47 -9.84 -8.89
CA THR A 66 8.72 -9.08 -7.89
C THR A 66 8.51 -9.90 -6.60
N ILE A 67 8.16 -11.18 -6.72
CA ILE A 67 8.02 -12.10 -5.57
C ILE A 67 9.39 -12.33 -4.91
N THR A 68 10.46 -12.47 -5.69
CA THR A 68 11.82 -12.62 -5.15
C THR A 68 12.23 -11.40 -4.32
N ILE A 69 11.91 -10.18 -4.79
CA ILE A 69 12.16 -8.94 -4.06
C ILE A 69 11.40 -8.94 -2.72
N VAL A 70 10.12 -9.32 -2.73
CA VAL A 70 9.31 -9.42 -1.50
C VAL A 70 9.91 -10.43 -0.52
N ASN A 71 10.47 -11.53 -1.00
CA ASN A 71 11.13 -12.53 -0.15
C ASN A 71 12.43 -12.04 0.48
N ASN A 72 13.08 -11.03 -0.11
CA ASN A 72 14.30 -10.42 0.42
C ASN A 72 14.03 -9.27 1.39
N LEU A 73 12.76 -8.87 1.59
CA LEU A 73 12.41 -7.85 2.58
C LEU A 73 12.72 -8.35 4.00
N PRO A 74 13.06 -7.43 4.92
CA PRO A 74 13.08 -7.74 6.35
C PRO A 74 11.76 -8.38 6.77
N GLU A 75 11.81 -9.32 7.71
CA GLU A 75 10.66 -10.16 8.09
C GLU A 75 9.41 -9.32 8.43
N LEU A 76 9.57 -8.27 9.23
CA LEU A 76 8.46 -7.40 9.62
C LEU A 76 7.88 -6.64 8.42
N ASN A 77 8.71 -6.05 7.57
CA ASN A 77 8.28 -5.34 6.36
C ASN A 77 7.54 -6.28 5.41
N LYS A 78 8.05 -7.51 5.24
CA LYS A 78 7.41 -8.56 4.45
C LYS A 78 6.02 -8.89 4.99
N LEU A 79 5.89 -9.12 6.29
CA LEU A 79 4.59 -9.43 6.91
C LEU A 79 3.59 -8.29 6.73
N VAL A 80 4.01 -7.05 7.00
CA VAL A 80 3.17 -5.86 6.83
C VAL A 80 2.75 -5.69 5.37
N LEU A 81 3.68 -5.84 4.41
CA LEU A 81 3.38 -5.77 2.98
C LEU A 81 2.43 -6.87 2.53
N CYS A 82 2.66 -8.11 2.93
CA CYS A 82 1.80 -9.23 2.56
C CYS A 82 0.38 -9.08 3.12
N TYR A 83 0.25 -8.55 4.34
CA TYR A 83 -1.06 -8.23 4.91
C TYR A 83 -1.76 -7.12 4.10
N LEU A 84 -1.04 -6.05 3.77
CA LEU A 84 -1.55 -4.99 2.91
C LEU A 84 -2.00 -5.52 1.54
N VAL A 85 -1.15 -6.30 0.86
CA VAL A 85 -1.46 -6.87 -0.46
C VAL A 85 -2.67 -7.81 -0.37
N ARG A 86 -2.78 -8.65 0.64
CA ARG A 86 -3.96 -9.49 0.90
C ARG A 86 -5.21 -8.65 1.03
N PHE A 87 -5.14 -7.60 1.84
CA PHE A 87 -6.25 -6.68 2.05
C PHE A 87 -6.68 -6.03 0.73
N LEU A 88 -5.73 -5.55 -0.09
CA LEU A 88 -6.04 -4.98 -1.41
C LEU A 88 -6.61 -6.00 -2.40
N GLN A 89 -6.16 -7.25 -2.34
CA GLN A 89 -6.70 -8.35 -3.15
C GLN A 89 -8.19 -8.60 -2.87
N ILE A 90 -8.67 -8.36 -1.64
CA ILE A 90 -10.11 -8.43 -1.32
C ILE A 90 -10.87 -7.34 -2.08
N PHE A 91 -10.34 -6.10 -2.14
CA PHE A 91 -10.97 -5.01 -2.91
C PHE A 91 -10.90 -5.23 -4.42
N ALA A 92 -9.88 -5.93 -4.91
CA ALA A 92 -9.70 -6.22 -6.32
C ALA A 92 -10.61 -7.34 -6.85
N ARG A 93 -11.37 -8.04 -5.99
CA ARG A 93 -12.34 -9.06 -6.41
C ARG A 93 -13.48 -8.43 -7.21
N SER A 94 -13.91 -9.10 -8.27
CA SER A 94 -14.91 -8.58 -9.22
C SER A 94 -16.18 -8.04 -8.56
N GLU A 95 -16.70 -8.75 -7.57
CA GLU A 95 -17.89 -8.37 -6.80
C GLU A 95 -17.71 -7.07 -6.00
N VAL A 96 -16.51 -6.83 -5.45
CA VAL A 96 -16.18 -5.61 -4.71
C VAL A 96 -15.88 -4.46 -5.66
N VAL A 97 -15.19 -4.73 -6.76
CA VAL A 97 -14.88 -3.75 -7.81
C VAL A 97 -16.17 -3.21 -8.45
N GLN A 98 -17.20 -4.04 -8.63
CA GLN A 98 -18.48 -3.60 -9.18
C GLN A 98 -19.15 -2.51 -8.34
N VAL A 99 -18.94 -2.52 -7.02
CA VAL A 99 -19.48 -1.53 -6.08
C VAL A 99 -18.52 -0.35 -5.92
N THR A 100 -17.26 -0.62 -5.55
CA THR A 100 -16.27 0.39 -5.17
C THR A 100 -15.63 1.11 -6.35
N LYS A 101 -15.66 0.50 -7.55
CA LYS A 101 -14.95 0.92 -8.76
C LYS A 101 -13.42 1.00 -8.60
N MET A 102 -12.88 0.31 -7.60
CA MET A 102 -11.45 0.26 -7.29
C MET A 102 -10.85 -1.07 -7.75
N ASP A 103 -10.42 -1.14 -9.01
CA ASP A 103 -9.66 -2.28 -9.51
C ASP A 103 -8.20 -2.29 -9.00
N ALA A 104 -7.45 -3.34 -9.31
CA ALA A 104 -6.05 -3.46 -8.90
C ALA A 104 -5.19 -2.27 -9.36
N SER A 105 -5.47 -1.69 -10.52
CA SER A 105 -4.74 -0.53 -11.06
C SER A 105 -5.02 0.74 -10.24
N ASN A 106 -6.28 0.99 -9.91
CA ASN A 106 -6.71 2.13 -9.09
C ASN A 106 -6.21 2.00 -7.64
N LEU A 107 -6.21 0.79 -7.09
CA LEU A 107 -5.65 0.50 -5.76
C LEU A 107 -4.14 0.73 -5.74
N ALA A 108 -3.42 0.24 -6.75
CA ALA A 108 -1.98 0.44 -6.86
C ALA A 108 -1.61 1.94 -6.97
N MET A 109 -2.37 2.71 -7.74
CA MET A 109 -2.19 4.16 -7.88
C MET A 109 -2.23 4.91 -6.55
N VAL A 110 -3.13 4.51 -5.65
CA VAL A 110 -3.30 5.21 -4.36
C VAL A 110 -2.42 4.68 -3.25
N ILE A 111 -1.93 3.43 -3.34
CA ILE A 111 -1.12 2.79 -2.30
C ILE A 111 0.39 2.90 -2.59
N ALA A 112 0.83 2.71 -3.83
CA ALA A 112 2.26 2.67 -4.17
C ALA A 112 3.06 3.87 -3.63
N PRO A 113 2.59 5.13 -3.72
CA PRO A 113 3.33 6.29 -3.20
C PRO A 113 3.49 6.33 -1.67
N ASN A 114 2.76 5.49 -0.93
CA ASN A 114 2.90 5.39 0.53
C ASN A 114 3.82 4.23 0.93
N CYS A 115 4.13 3.30 0.02
CA CYS A 115 4.98 2.14 0.30
C CYS A 115 6.39 2.25 -0.30
N LEU A 116 6.54 2.96 -1.40
CA LEU A 116 7.81 3.20 -2.10
C LEU A 116 8.12 4.71 -2.10
N ARG A 117 9.40 5.06 -2.05
CA ARG A 117 9.86 6.45 -2.03
C ARG A 117 10.98 6.66 -3.04
N CYS A 118 10.72 7.41 -4.10
CA CYS A 118 11.76 7.83 -5.04
C CYS A 118 12.69 8.86 -4.38
N THR A 119 13.99 8.59 -4.36
CA THR A 119 15.01 9.50 -3.79
C THR A 119 15.62 10.45 -4.83
N SER A 120 15.27 10.28 -6.12
CA SER A 120 15.73 11.16 -7.19
C SER A 120 15.16 12.58 -7.08
N GLN A 121 15.95 13.57 -7.45
CA GLN A 121 15.54 14.98 -7.53
C GLN A 121 15.17 15.40 -8.97
N ASP A 122 15.40 14.55 -9.98
CA ASP A 122 15.03 14.86 -11.37
C ASP A 122 13.52 14.59 -11.57
N PRO A 123 12.71 15.62 -11.90
CA PRO A 123 11.28 15.45 -12.10
C PRO A 123 10.91 14.40 -13.15
N ARG A 124 11.77 14.19 -14.16
CA ARG A 124 11.55 13.19 -15.20
C ARG A 124 11.65 11.78 -14.63
N ILE A 125 12.68 11.53 -13.82
CA ILE A 125 12.90 10.24 -13.15
C ILE A 125 11.79 9.99 -12.13
N ILE A 126 11.41 11.01 -11.34
CA ILE A 126 10.32 10.91 -10.38
C ILE A 126 9.02 10.47 -11.07
N PHE A 127 8.66 11.12 -12.19
CA PHE A 127 7.43 10.82 -12.91
C PHE A 127 7.47 9.44 -13.60
N GLU A 128 8.62 9.05 -14.15
CA GLU A 128 8.79 7.72 -14.74
C GLU A 128 8.70 6.63 -13.68
N ASN A 129 9.39 6.81 -12.55
CA ASN A 129 9.39 5.86 -11.46
C ASN A 129 8.02 5.74 -10.80
N ALA A 130 7.26 6.82 -10.65
CA ALA A 130 5.88 6.74 -10.14
C ALA A 130 5.03 5.75 -10.95
N ARG A 131 5.21 5.69 -12.28
CA ARG A 131 4.52 4.70 -13.12
C ARG A 131 4.98 3.27 -12.85
N LYS A 132 6.29 3.08 -12.65
CA LYS A 132 6.89 1.77 -12.33
C LYS A 132 6.49 1.29 -10.93
N GLU A 133 6.45 2.18 -9.94
CA GLU A 133 5.97 1.90 -8.58
C GLU A 133 4.51 1.41 -8.60
N MET A 134 3.63 2.12 -9.33
CA MET A 134 2.24 1.69 -9.51
C MET A 134 2.15 0.32 -10.19
N ALA A 135 2.97 0.07 -11.21
CA ALA A 135 3.00 -1.22 -11.88
C ALA A 135 3.49 -2.35 -10.97
N PHE A 136 4.52 -2.11 -10.15
CA PHE A 136 5.04 -3.05 -9.16
C PHE A 136 3.96 -3.43 -8.15
N MET A 137 3.29 -2.44 -7.54
CA MET A 137 2.19 -2.69 -6.60
C MET A 137 1.03 -3.43 -7.26
N ARG A 138 0.69 -3.11 -8.51
CA ARG A 138 -0.33 -3.83 -9.27
C ARG A 138 0.07 -5.29 -9.51
N THR A 139 1.31 -5.56 -9.88
CA THR A 139 1.84 -6.91 -10.06
C THR A 139 1.73 -7.71 -8.76
N LEU A 140 2.06 -7.11 -7.61
CA LEU A 140 1.88 -7.73 -6.29
C LEU A 140 0.42 -8.09 -6.02
N ILE A 141 -0.50 -7.15 -6.22
CA ILE A 141 -1.94 -7.40 -6.03
C ILE A 141 -2.41 -8.57 -6.92
N GLN A 142 -1.89 -8.70 -8.14
CA GLN A 142 -2.33 -9.71 -9.09
C GLN A 142 -1.68 -11.09 -8.93
N SER A 143 -0.44 -11.15 -8.43
CA SER A 143 0.39 -12.37 -8.52
C SER A 143 0.99 -12.86 -7.22
N LEU A 144 1.04 -12.03 -6.16
CA LEU A 144 1.57 -12.46 -4.88
C LEU A 144 0.57 -13.41 -4.21
N ASP A 145 1.03 -14.62 -3.89
CA ASP A 145 0.29 -15.52 -3.03
C ASP A 145 0.32 -14.99 -1.59
N THR A 146 -0.87 -14.69 -1.07
CA THR A 146 -1.08 -14.21 0.30
C THR A 146 -2.01 -15.12 1.09
N SER A 147 -2.24 -16.36 0.62
CA SER A 147 -3.10 -17.34 1.27
C SER A 147 -2.70 -17.63 2.72
N PHE A 148 -1.41 -17.56 3.04
CA PHE A 148 -0.90 -17.71 4.40
C PHE A 148 -1.33 -16.59 5.37
N MET A 149 -1.91 -15.49 4.86
CA MET A 149 -2.50 -14.41 5.67
C MET A 149 -4.00 -14.62 5.92
N GLU A 150 -4.61 -15.72 5.46
CA GLU A 150 -6.02 -15.99 5.72
C GLU A 150 -6.30 -16.21 7.21
N GLY A 151 -7.30 -15.49 7.72
CA GLY A 151 -7.74 -15.60 9.12
C GLY A 151 -6.98 -14.74 10.12
N ILE A 152 -6.03 -13.92 9.66
CA ILE A 152 -5.37 -12.90 10.51
C ILE A 152 -6.28 -11.67 10.56
N TYR A 153 -6.78 -11.33 11.76
CA TYR A 153 -7.65 -10.19 12.07
C TYR A 153 -7.08 -9.36 13.21
#